data_AF-A0A1Y1KEL9-F1
#
_entry.id   AF-A0A1Y1KEL9-F1
#
_cell.length_a   1.000
_cell.length_b   1.000
_cell.length_c   1.000
_cell.angle_alpha   90.00
_cell.angle_beta   90.00
_cell.angle_gamma   90.00
#
_symmetry.space_group_name_H-M   'P 1'
#
loop_
_entity.id
_entity.type
_entity.pdbx_description
1 polymer ?
#
loop_
_entity_poly.entity_id
_entity_poly.type
_entity_poly.pdbx_seq_one_letter_code
_entity_poly.pdbx_strand_id
1 'polypeptide(L)'
;RGWTLDVTSKKSARRTALSHWYTGSYEDIARNKLGDMVEGKDKGFDLVLQRFPPTFDCVKPLCRTIRKVLFSYGHGIFTGTPQDPKILYDPIIKAFNDTLEGIRLR
;
A
#
# COMPACT_ATOMS: atom_id res chain seq x y z
N ARG A 1 18.04 -12.02 -10.51
CA ARG A 1 18.06 -10.57 -10.80
C ARG A 1 16.74 -10.01 -10.32
N GLY A 2 16.70 -9.13 -9.32
CA GLY A 2 15.40 -8.62 -8.85
C GLY A 2 15.38 -7.57 -7.76
N TRP A 3 16.26 -7.61 -6.75
CA TRP A 3 16.34 -6.55 -5.71
C TRP A 3 17.75 -6.50 -5.11
N THR A 4 18.72 -5.94 -5.83
CA THR A 4 19.89 -5.36 -5.16
C THR A 4 19.41 -4.10 -4.48
N LEU A 5 19.03 -4.23 -3.19
CA LEU A 5 18.92 -3.07 -2.31
C LEU A 5 20.26 -2.35 -2.39
N ASP A 6 20.23 -1.10 -2.83
CA ASP A 6 21.40 -0.24 -2.84
C ASP A 6 21.88 -0.08 -1.39
N VAL A 7 22.89 -0.87 -1.01
CA VAL A 7 23.49 -0.90 0.34
C VAL A 7 24.30 0.39 0.62
N THR A 8 24.34 1.34 -0.30
CA THR A 8 25.07 2.59 -0.16
C THR A 8 24.17 3.80 0.01
N SER A 9 23.27 3.76 0.99
CA SER A 9 22.81 4.97 1.67
C SER A 9 23.10 4.87 3.16
N LYS A 10 24.31 5.31 3.55
CA LYS A 10 24.60 5.75 4.91
C LYS A 10 23.80 7.04 5.21
N LYS A 11 22.48 6.93 5.23
CA LYS A 11 21.63 7.81 6.04
C LYS A 11 21.19 6.92 7.18
N SER A 12 21.53 7.35 8.40
CA SER A 12 20.95 6.84 9.66
C SER A 12 19.56 6.28 9.37
N ALA A 13 19.29 5.05 9.82
CA ALA A 13 17.97 4.43 9.76
C ALA A 13 16.98 5.33 10.52
N ARG A 14 16.60 6.44 9.87
CA ARG A 14 15.56 7.36 10.26
C ARG A 14 14.38 6.43 10.31
N ARG A 15 13.95 6.07 11.53
CA ARG A 15 12.79 5.24 11.79
C ARG A 15 11.73 5.67 10.80
N THR A 16 11.59 4.91 9.71
CA THR A 16 10.62 5.24 8.68
C THR A 16 9.28 5.05 9.37
N ALA A 17 8.24 5.81 9.03
CA ALA A 17 6.97 5.65 9.75
C ALA A 17 6.47 4.18 9.71
N LEU A 18 6.83 3.44 8.66
CA LEU A 18 6.56 2.01 8.51
C LEU A 18 7.38 1.09 9.45
N SER A 19 8.43 1.59 10.13
CA SER A 19 9.13 0.82 11.17
C SER A 19 8.16 0.38 12.28
N HIS A 20 7.16 1.21 12.57
CA HIS A 20 6.08 0.92 13.52
C HIS A 20 5.16 -0.23 13.10
N TRP A 21 5.27 -0.74 11.87
CA TRP A 21 4.59 -1.96 11.45
C TRP A 21 5.25 -3.24 11.98
N TYR A 22 6.44 -3.14 12.55
CA TYR A 22 7.25 -4.28 12.98
C TYR A 22 7.79 -4.14 14.41
N THR A 23 7.52 -3.01 15.08
CA THR A 23 8.04 -2.70 16.42
C THR A 23 6.91 -2.32 17.36
N GLY A 24 7.00 -2.70 18.64
CA GLY A 24 5.97 -2.44 19.65
C GLY A 24 5.24 -3.72 20.04
N SER A 25 4.13 -3.58 20.77
CA SER A 25 3.25 -4.72 21.05
C SER A 25 2.50 -5.15 19.79
N TYR A 26 1.84 -6.31 19.86
CA TYR A 26 0.93 -6.75 18.79
C TYR A 26 -0.16 -5.70 18.51
N GLU A 27 -0.76 -5.14 19.57
CA GLU A 27 -1.81 -4.12 19.46
C GLU A 27 -1.28 -2.83 18.85
N ASP A 28 -0.04 -2.44 19.15
CA ASP A 28 0.60 -1.28 18.52
C ASP A 28 0.78 -1.51 17.03
N ILE A 29 1.33 -2.66 16.65
CA ILE A 29 1.52 -3.04 15.24
C ILE A 29 0.18 -3.04 14.50
N ALA A 30 -0.85 -3.64 15.08
CA ALA A 30 -2.18 -3.73 14.48
C ALA A 30 -2.81 -2.33 14.32
N ARG A 31 -2.76 -1.48 15.36
CA ARG A 31 -3.29 -0.10 15.30
C ARG A 31 -2.57 0.74 14.25
N ASN A 32 -1.24 0.65 14.17
CA ASN A 32 -0.45 1.38 13.18
C ASN A 32 -0.80 0.96 11.75
N LYS A 33 -0.84 -0.35 11.47
CA LYS A 33 -1.25 -0.87 10.15
C LYS A 33 -2.67 -0.44 9.79
N LEU A 34 -3.61 -0.53 10.73
CA LEU A 34 -5.00 -0.12 10.52
C LEU A 34 -5.10 1.39 10.19
N GLY A 35 -4.44 2.24 10.98
CA GLY A 35 -4.42 3.69 10.76
C GLY A 35 -3.83 4.08 9.41
N ASP A 36 -2.75 3.41 9.00
CA ASP A 36 -2.12 3.61 7.70
C ASP A 36 -2.96 3.12 6.52
N MET A 37 -3.99 2.28 6.74
CA MET A 37 -4.93 1.87 5.69
C MET A 37 -6.19 2.74 5.62
N VAL A 38 -6.36 3.70 6.55
CA VAL A 38 -7.47 4.67 6.52
C VAL A 38 -7.38 5.55 5.27
N GLU A 39 -8.52 5.76 4.62
CA GLU A 39 -8.60 6.69 3.49
C GLU A 39 -8.59 8.12 4.01
N GLY A 40 -7.80 8.96 3.36
CA GLY A 40 -7.88 10.39 3.57
C GLY A 40 -6.79 11.13 2.86
N LYS A 41 -7.09 12.35 2.43
CA LYS A 41 -6.07 13.26 1.91
C LYS A 41 -5.13 13.68 3.04
N ASP A 42 -3.82 13.60 2.81
CA ASP A 42 -2.77 13.97 3.77
C ASP A 42 -2.84 13.21 5.12
N LYS A 43 -3.47 12.03 5.14
CA LYS A 43 -3.56 11.13 6.30
C LYS A 43 -3.64 9.66 5.88
N GLY A 44 -3.43 8.75 6.83
CA GLY A 44 -3.54 7.30 6.61
C GLY A 44 -2.77 6.83 5.37
N PHE A 45 -3.47 6.19 4.43
CA PHE A 45 -2.85 5.60 3.25
C PHE A 45 -2.16 6.62 2.34
N ASP A 46 -2.63 7.86 2.33
CA ASP A 46 -1.98 8.91 1.54
C ASP A 46 -0.57 9.24 2.05
N LEU A 47 -0.37 9.22 3.37
CA LEU A 47 0.97 9.37 3.97
C LEU A 47 1.89 8.20 3.60
N VAL A 48 1.35 6.98 3.44
CA VAL A 48 2.11 5.84 2.93
C VAL A 48 2.58 6.10 1.50
N LEU A 49 1.68 6.59 0.62
CA LEU A 49 2.01 6.91 -0.77
C LEU A 49 2.99 8.07 -0.90
N GLN A 50 2.92 9.09 -0.04
CA GLN A 50 3.86 10.23 -0.04
C GLN A 50 5.32 9.80 0.21
N ARG A 51 5.56 8.58 0.72
CA ARG A 51 6.91 8.04 0.92
C ARG A 51 7.52 7.40 -0.33
N PHE A 52 6.72 7.20 -1.38
CA PHE A 52 7.21 6.63 -2.62
C PHE A 52 8.13 7.64 -3.31
N PRO A 53 9.29 7.22 -3.84
CA PRO A 53 10.10 8.07 -4.69
C PRO A 53 9.29 8.60 -5.89
N PRO A 54 9.58 9.82 -6.42
CA PRO A 54 8.83 10.40 -7.54
C PRO A 54 8.76 9.50 -8.79
N THR A 55 9.78 8.67 -9.03
CA THR A 55 9.79 7.68 -10.13
C THR A 55 8.62 6.70 -10.07
N PHE A 56 7.99 6.52 -8.90
CA PHE A 56 6.82 5.66 -8.69
C PHE A 56 5.49 6.44 -8.62
N ASP A 57 5.46 7.72 -8.96
CA ASP A 57 4.21 8.49 -8.98
C ASP A 57 3.19 7.91 -9.96
N CYS A 58 3.65 7.32 -11.07
CA CYS A 58 2.80 6.67 -12.06
C CYS A 58 2.01 5.47 -11.51
N VAL A 59 2.48 4.82 -10.44
CA VAL A 59 1.81 3.65 -9.83
C VAL A 59 0.99 3.98 -8.58
N LYS A 60 1.06 5.21 -8.05
CA LYS A 60 0.22 5.62 -6.91
C LYS A 60 -1.29 5.39 -7.16
N PRO A 61 -1.85 5.65 -8.36
CA PRO A 61 -3.25 5.31 -8.65
C PRO A 61 -3.57 3.82 -8.47
N LEU A 62 -2.69 2.91 -8.94
CA LEU A 62 -2.83 1.47 -8.74
C LEU A 62 -2.89 1.11 -7.25
N CYS A 63 -1.98 1.66 -6.44
CA CYS A 63 -1.97 1.41 -5.01
C CYS A 63 -3.28 1.82 -4.33
N ARG A 64 -3.89 2.95 -4.74
CA ARG A 64 -5.21 3.36 -4.24
C ARG A 64 -6.31 2.37 -4.63
N THR A 65 -6.29 1.89 -5.87
CA THR A 65 -7.25 0.87 -6.33
C THR A 65 -7.11 -0.43 -5.55
N ILE A 66 -5.88 -0.94 -5.37
CA ILE A 66 -5.62 -2.15 -4.58
C ILE A 66 -6.11 -1.97 -3.14
N ARG A 67 -5.80 -0.83 -2.50
CA ARG A 67 -6.28 -0.54 -1.14
C ARG A 67 -7.80 -0.57 -1.07
N LYS A 68 -8.51 -0.01 -2.06
CA LYS A 68 -9.99 -0.07 -2.10
C LYS A 68 -10.49 -1.50 -2.21
N VAL A 69 -9.91 -2.31 -3.10
CA VAL A 69 -10.30 -3.72 -3.24
C VAL A 69 -10.09 -4.49 -1.94
N LEU A 70 -8.95 -4.30 -1.29
CA LEU A 70 -8.58 -5.04 -0.08
C LEU A 70 -9.37 -4.61 1.17
N PHE A 71 -9.64 -3.32 1.32
CA PHE A 71 -10.07 -2.76 2.61
C PHE A 71 -11.42 -2.04 2.57
N SER A 72 -11.97 -1.71 1.41
CA SER A 72 -13.25 -1.02 1.28
C SER A 72 -14.40 -2.02 1.09
N TYR A 73 -14.88 -2.59 2.20
CA TYR A 73 -16.10 -3.40 2.21
C TYR A 73 -17.16 -2.73 3.11
N GLY A 74 -18.25 -2.26 2.51
CA GLY A 74 -19.30 -1.52 3.23
C GLY A 74 -18.85 -0.13 3.70
N HIS A 75 -19.21 0.25 4.93
CA HIS A 75 -19.01 1.60 5.47
C HIS A 75 -17.68 1.78 6.24
N GLY A 76 -16.74 0.85 6.17
CA GLY A 76 -15.50 0.90 6.97
C GLY A 76 -14.34 0.10 6.38
N ILE A 77 -13.25 0.04 7.15
CA ILE A 77 -12.10 -0.83 6.83
C ILE A 77 -12.45 -2.26 7.19
N PHE A 78 -12.44 -3.13 6.20
CA PHE A 78 -12.55 -4.57 6.40
C PHE A 78 -11.16 -5.21 6.38
N THR A 79 -10.83 -5.95 7.44
CA THR A 79 -9.55 -6.67 7.59
C THR A 79 -9.72 -8.19 7.60
N GLY A 80 -10.95 -8.68 7.41
CA GLY A 80 -11.24 -10.10 7.32
C GLY A 80 -10.86 -10.68 5.95
N THR A 81 -11.05 -11.98 5.80
CA THR A 81 -10.89 -12.68 4.53
C THR A 81 -12.26 -13.02 3.97
N PRO A 82 -12.59 -12.62 2.73
CA PRO A 82 -13.84 -13.03 2.11
C PRO A 82 -13.90 -14.54 1.85
N GLN A 83 -15.12 -15.09 1.79
CA GLN A 83 -15.33 -16.51 1.48
C GLN A 83 -14.96 -16.84 0.03
N ASP A 84 -15.34 -15.99 -0.92
CA ASP A 84 -14.92 -16.13 -2.31
C ASP A 84 -13.65 -15.30 -2.55
N PRO A 85 -12.49 -15.92 -2.82
CA PRO A 85 -11.25 -15.21 -3.05
C PRO A 85 -11.26 -14.38 -4.36
N LYS A 86 -12.11 -14.71 -5.33
CA LYS A 86 -12.18 -14.00 -6.62
C LYS A 86 -12.58 -12.55 -6.46
N ILE A 87 -13.33 -12.22 -5.40
CA ILE A 87 -13.74 -10.84 -5.12
C ILE A 87 -12.55 -9.93 -4.82
N LEU A 88 -11.40 -10.49 -4.43
CA LEU A 88 -10.15 -9.76 -4.25
C LEU A 88 -9.23 -9.91 -5.46
N TYR A 89 -8.99 -11.15 -5.90
CA TYR A 89 -7.97 -11.40 -6.92
C TYR A 89 -8.33 -10.83 -8.28
N ASP A 90 -9.57 -11.02 -8.76
CA ASP A 90 -9.94 -10.59 -10.11
C ASP A 90 -9.84 -9.05 -10.25
N PRO A 91 -10.35 -8.24 -9.30
CA PRO A 91 -10.17 -6.79 -9.37
C PRO A 91 -8.71 -6.34 -9.21
N ILE A 92 -7.90 -7.02 -8.38
CA ILE A 92 -6.47 -6.71 -8.25
C ILE A 92 -5.74 -6.97 -9.58
N ILE A 93 -5.94 -8.14 -10.18
CA ILE A 93 -5.34 -8.51 -11.47
C ILE A 93 -5.77 -7.50 -12.55
N LYS A 94 -7.06 -7.15 -12.59
CA LYS A 94 -7.57 -6.14 -13.52
C LYS A 94 -6.88 -4.79 -13.31
N ALA A 95 -6.75 -4.33 -12.06
CA ALA A 95 -6.11 -3.06 -11.76
C ALA A 95 -4.65 -3.01 -12.22
N PHE A 96 -3.90 -4.12 -12.06
CA PHE A 96 -2.55 -4.26 -12.60
C PHE A 96 -2.54 -4.17 -14.12
N ASN A 97 -3.39 -4.93 -14.81
CA ASN A 97 -3.45 -4.92 -16.28
C ASN A 97 -3.79 -3.53 -16.82
N ASP A 98 -4.81 -2.87 -16.27
CA ASP A 98 -5.21 -1.52 -16.67
C ASP A 98 -4.04 -0.51 -16.48
N THR A 99 -3.31 -0.64 -15.37
CA THR A 99 -2.16 0.24 -15.08
C THR A 99 -1.00 -0.01 -16.05
N LEU A 100 -0.69 -1.27 -16.34
CA LEU A 100 0.39 -1.64 -17.26
C LEU A 100 0.09 -1.15 -18.67
N GLU A 101 -1.13 -1.34 -19.16
CA GLU A 101 -1.54 -0.82 -20.47
C GLU A 101 -1.47 0.71 -20.50
N GLY A 102 -1.93 1.39 -19.44
CA GLY A 102 -1.81 2.84 -19.32
C GLY A 102 -0.37 3.37 -19.25
N ILE A 103 0.59 2.59 -18.76
CA ILE A 103 2.02 2.93 -18.78
C ILE A 103 2.63 2.70 -20.17
N ARG A 104 2.24 1.63 -20.85
CA ARG A 104 2.74 1.27 -22.20
C ARG A 104 2.33 2.27 -23.29
N LEU A 105 1.19 2.94 -23.10
CA LEU A 105 0.65 3.94 -24.02
C LEU A 105 1.23 5.35 -23.83
N ARG A 106 2.15 5.54 -22.88
CA ARG A 106 2.85 6.82 -22.60
C ARG A 106 4.25 6.81 -23.20
#